data_AF-A0A3Q0J6W7-F1
#
_entry.id   AF-A0A3Q0J6W7-F1
#
_cell.length_a   1.000
_cell.length_b   1.000
_cell.length_c   1.000
_cell.angle_alpha   90.00
_cell.angle_beta   90.00
_cell.angle_gamma   90.00
#
_symmetry.space_group_name_H-M   'P 1'
#
loop_
_entity.id
_entity.type
_entity.pdbx_description
1 polymer ?
#
loop_
_entity_poly.entity_id
_entity_poly.type
_entity_poly.pdbx_seq_one_letter_code
_entity_poly.pdbx_strand_id
1 'polypeptide(L)'
;MFLMFTALSSMIITYPLEFEITRREHFNRWFSLKAYYLATMVADIPVQLLCTVIYCVTVYFISKQPLELDRFAMFLLICVFLTLYSQGMGVLVGMILDVKVGNIYREMSNQSILK
;
A
#
# COMPACT_ATOMS: atom_id res chain seq x y z
N MET A 1 14.63 -4.26 -0.83
CA MET A 1 13.94 -5.43 -1.39
C MET A 1 12.97 -6.06 -0.39
N PHE A 2 13.40 -6.51 0.80
CA PHE A 2 12.48 -7.05 1.82
C PHE A 2 11.35 -6.07 2.20
N LEU A 3 11.70 -4.83 2.58
CA LEU A 3 10.72 -3.80 2.93
C LEU A 3 9.70 -3.48 1.81
N MET A 4 10.13 -3.58 0.55
CA MET A 4 9.26 -3.33 -0.60
C MET A 4 8.27 -4.47 -0.75
N PHE A 5 8.75 -5.71 -0.67
CA PHE A 5 7.90 -6.89 -0.76
C PHE A 5 6.83 -6.91 0.35
N THR A 6 7.20 -6.58 1.58
CA THR A 6 6.24 -6.50 2.70
C THR A 6 5.22 -5.38 2.54
N ALA A 7 5.65 -4.21 2.04
CA ALA A 7 4.73 -3.08 1.80
C ALA A 7 3.78 -3.35 0.62
N LEU A 8 4.27 -4.05 -0.42
CA LEU A 8 3.46 -4.45 -1.56
C LEU A 8 2.40 -5.49 -1.13
N SER A 9 2.81 -6.52 -0.38
CA SER A 9 1.91 -7.60 0.02
C SER A 9 0.82 -7.15 0.98
N SER A 10 1.14 -6.27 1.93
CA SER A 10 0.13 -5.70 2.83
C SER A 10 -0.90 -4.87 2.07
N MET A 11 -0.45 -4.03 1.14
CA MET A 11 -1.35 -3.16 0.36
C MET A 11 -2.23 -3.94 -0.62
N ILE A 12 -1.71 -4.98 -1.27
CA ILE A 12 -2.50 -5.80 -2.19
C ILE A 12 -3.72 -6.44 -1.50
N ILE A 13 -3.60 -6.79 -0.22
CA ILE A 13 -4.66 -7.47 0.54
C ILE A 13 -5.60 -6.47 1.22
N THR A 14 -5.05 -5.47 1.91
CA THR A 14 -5.85 -4.56 2.73
C THR A 14 -6.68 -3.59 1.88
N TYR A 15 -6.12 -3.09 0.79
CA TYR A 15 -6.78 -2.06 -0.02
C TYR A 15 -8.09 -2.49 -0.70
N PRO A 16 -8.21 -3.69 -1.31
CA PRO A 16 -9.50 -4.12 -1.87
C PRO A 16 -10.59 -4.30 -0.80
N LEU A 17 -10.22 -4.72 0.42
CA LEU A 17 -11.17 -4.86 1.54
C LEU A 17 -11.76 -3.51 1.96
N GLU A 18 -10.92 -2.47 2.05
CA GLU A 18 -11.34 -1.11 2.39
C GLU A 18 -12.10 -0.42 1.24
N PHE A 19 -11.80 -0.80 0.00
CA PHE A 19 -12.44 -0.24 -1.19
C PHE A 19 -13.95 -0.56 -1.23
N GLU A 20 -14.35 -1.78 -0.85
CA GLU A 20 -15.78 -2.14 -0.80
C GLU A 20 -16.58 -1.28 0.18
N ILE A 21 -15.99 -0.96 1.33
CA ILE A 21 -16.59 -0.10 2.36
C ILE A 21 -16.74 1.33 1.83
N THR A 22 -15.66 1.86 1.24
CA THR A 22 -15.64 3.20 0.64
C THR A 22 -16.69 3.33 -0.48
N ARG A 23 -16.87 2.29 -1.30
CA ARG A 23 -17.88 2.28 -2.36
C ARG A 23 -19.29 2.43 -1.80
N ARG A 24 -19.60 1.79 -0.67
CA ARG A 24 -20.92 1.89 0.00
C ARG A 24 -21.12 3.27 0.61
N GLU A 25 -20.12 3.80 1.30
CA GLU A 25 -20.19 5.14 1.92
C GLU A 25 -20.26 6.28 0.90
N HIS A 26 -19.59 6.11 -0.25
CA HIS A 26 -19.66 7.07 -1.36
C HIS A 26 -21.07 7.10 -1.99
N PHE A 27 -21.70 5.94 -2.20
CA PHE A 27 -23.09 5.87 -2.67
C PHE A 27 -24.06 6.56 -1.70
N ASN A 28 -23.74 6.52 -0.41
CA ASN A 28 -24.49 7.20 0.64
C ASN A 28 -24.08 8.68 0.84
N ARG A 29 -23.18 9.22 0.00
CA ARG A 29 -22.66 10.62 0.03
C ARG A 29 -22.06 11.08 1.36
N TRP A 30 -21.62 10.16 2.22
CA TRP A 30 -21.00 10.52 3.51
C TRP A 30 -19.59 11.09 3.36
N PHE A 31 -18.81 10.63 2.36
CA PHE A 31 -17.46 11.12 2.11
C PHE A 31 -17.16 11.36 0.62
N SER A 32 -16.33 12.38 0.36
CA SER A 32 -15.73 12.63 -0.94
C SER A 32 -14.56 11.66 -1.16
N LEU A 33 -14.52 10.94 -2.29
CA LEU A 33 -13.46 9.98 -2.63
C LEU A 33 -12.07 10.57 -2.40
N LYS A 34 -11.85 11.81 -2.84
CA LYS A 34 -10.53 12.46 -2.77
C LYS A 34 -10.06 12.67 -1.34
N ALA A 35 -10.97 13.02 -0.43
CA ALA A 35 -10.64 13.24 0.97
C ALA A 35 -10.26 11.92 1.66
N TYR A 36 -10.96 10.84 1.33
CA TYR A 36 -10.66 9.50 1.83
C TYR A 36 -9.25 9.04 1.40
N TYR A 37 -8.96 9.11 0.09
CA TYR A 37 -7.64 8.71 -0.43
C TYR A 37 -6.48 9.50 0.21
N LEU A 38 -6.66 10.81 0.41
CA LEU A 38 -5.66 11.64 1.07
C LEU A 38 -5.50 11.29 2.55
N ALA A 39 -6.61 11.05 3.26
CA ALA A 39 -6.57 10.69 4.68
C ALA A 39 -5.85 9.35 4.89
N THR A 40 -6.15 8.34 4.07
CA THR A 40 -5.48 7.03 4.15
C THR A 40 -3.98 7.15 3.82
N MET A 41 -3.61 7.89 2.77
CA MET A 41 -2.19 8.13 2.46
C MET A 41 -1.45 8.81 3.62
N VAL A 42 -2.05 9.83 4.24
CA VAL A 42 -1.42 10.57 5.35
C VAL A 42 -1.29 9.70 6.60
N ALA A 43 -2.26 8.82 6.87
CA ALA A 43 -2.21 7.88 8.00
C ALA A 43 -1.10 6.83 7.83
N ASP A 44 -0.79 6.41 6.61
CA ASP A 44 0.20 5.37 6.33
C ASP A 44 1.66 5.87 6.38
N ILE A 45 1.92 7.12 5.97
CA ILE A 45 3.27 7.72 5.95
C ILE A 45 4.03 7.58 7.28
N PRO A 46 3.49 7.93 8.46
CA PRO A 46 4.22 7.86 9.72
C PRO A 46 4.58 6.43 10.11
N VAL A 47 3.66 5.48 9.89
CA VAL A 47 3.89 4.06 10.17
C VAL A 47 4.99 3.51 9.25
N GLN A 48 4.93 3.85 7.96
CA GLN A 48 5.91 3.43 6.97
C GLN A 48 7.32 3.99 7.26
N LEU A 49 7.40 5.26 7.68
CA LEU A 49 8.66 5.90 8.04
C LEU A 49 9.30 5.22 9.26
N LEU A 50 8.52 4.98 10.31
CA LEU A 50 9.00 4.35 11.55
C LEU A 50 9.54 2.94 11.27
N CYS A 51 8.82 2.12 10.51
CA CYS A 51 9.27 0.79 10.12
C CYS A 51 10.55 0.83 9.28
N THR A 52 10.66 1.79 8.35
CA THR A 52 11.84 1.93 7.49
C THR A 52 13.07 2.35 8.28
N VAL A 53 12.93 3.29 9.23
CA VAL A 53 14.03 3.74 10.08
C VAL A 53 14.55 2.60 10.95
N ILE A 54 13.67 1.86 11.63
CA ILE A 54 14.08 0.72 12.47
C ILE A 54 14.87 -0.30 11.64
N TYR A 55 14.38 -0.66 10.45
CA TYR A 55 15.06 -1.58 9.56
C TYR A 55 16.43 -1.06 9.11
N CYS A 56 16.51 0.20 8.66
CA CYS A 56 17.78 0.80 8.22
C CYS A 56 18.81 0.83 9.35
N VAL A 57 18.40 1.17 10.57
CA VAL A 57 19.28 1.17 11.75
C VAL A 57 19.82 -0.24 12.02
N THR A 58 18.95 -1.26 12.08
CA THR A 58 19.38 -2.64 12.34
C THR A 58 20.36 -3.16 11.28
N VAL A 59 20.07 -2.94 9.99
CA VAL A 59 20.95 -3.38 8.89
C VAL A 59 22.30 -2.68 8.97
N TYR A 60 22.31 -1.38 9.25
CA TYR A 60 23.53 -0.61 9.34
C TYR A 60 24.45 -1.09 10.48
N PHE A 61 23.88 -1.43 11.64
CA PHE A 61 24.63 -2.03 12.75
C PHE A 61 25.22 -3.40 12.39
N ILE A 62 24.44 -4.26 11.71
CA ILE A 62 24.90 -5.61 11.32
C ILE A 62 26.00 -5.54 10.27
N SER A 63 25.89 -4.62 9.31
CA SER A 63 26.86 -4.46 8.21
C SER A 63 28.16 -3.77 8.61
N LYS A 64 28.26 -3.23 9.84
CA LYS A 64 29.45 -2.51 10.36
C LYS A 64 29.96 -1.43 9.41
N GLN A 65 29.06 -0.68 8.77
CA GLN A 65 29.44 0.41 7.87
C GLN A 65 30.01 1.61 8.65
N PRO A 66 30.95 2.36 8.06
CA PRO A 66 31.57 3.52 8.70
C PRO A 66 30.52 4.60 8.99
N LEU A 67 30.48 5.06 10.25
CA LEU A 67 29.47 5.91 10.89
C LEU A 67 29.46 7.37 10.39
N GLU A 68 29.39 7.56 9.08
CA GLU A 68 29.22 8.86 8.44
C GLU A 68 27.73 9.17 8.28
N LEU A 69 27.27 10.25 8.93
CA LEU A 69 25.86 10.66 8.93
C LEU A 69 25.33 10.93 7.53
N ASP A 70 26.14 11.50 6.63
CA ASP A 70 25.74 11.81 5.26
C ASP A 70 25.39 10.54 4.46
N ARG A 71 26.20 9.49 4.60
CA ARG A 71 25.97 8.21 3.92
C ARG A 71 24.74 7.51 4.47
N PHE A 72 24.55 7.56 5.79
CA PHE A 72 23.36 7.01 6.43
C PHE A 72 22.09 7.74 5.98
N ALA A 73 22.13 9.07 5.90
CA ALA A 73 21.00 9.88 5.44
C ALA A 73 20.62 9.57 3.99
N MET A 74 21.60 9.47 3.08
CA MET A 74 21.34 9.07 1.69
C MET A 74 20.72 7.66 1.60
N PHE A 75 21.23 6.71 2.38
CA PHE A 75 20.69 5.35 2.42
C PHE A 75 19.26 5.29 2.94
N LEU A 76 18.97 6.01 4.03
CA LEU A 76 17.64 6.10 4.62
C LEU A 76 16.65 6.72 3.64
N LEU A 77 17.02 7.82 2.99
CA LEU A 77 16.19 8.52 2.02
C LEU A 77 15.84 7.63 0.82
N ILE A 78 16.80 6.90 0.26
CA ILE A 78 16.54 5.94 -0.82
C ILE A 78 15.58 4.84 -0.36
N CYS A 79 15.76 4.34 0.86
CA CYS A 79 14.89 3.29 1.42
C CYS A 79 13.46 3.78 1.64
N VAL A 80 13.27 5.03 2.09
CA VAL A 80 11.94 5.66 2.22
C VAL A 80 11.28 5.83 0.86
N PHE A 81 11.99 6.32 -0.15
CA PHE A 81 11.42 6.44 -1.50
C PHE A 81 11.03 5.08 -2.10
N LEU A 82 11.84 4.04 -1.91
CA LEU A 82 11.53 2.70 -2.39
C LEU A 82 10.28 2.11 -1.74
N THR A 83 10.08 2.34 -0.44
CA THR A 83 8.90 1.81 0.26
C THR A 83 7.63 2.57 -0.13
N LEU A 84 7.68 3.89 -0.22
CA LEU A 84 6.56 4.71 -0.70
C LEU A 84 6.18 4.34 -2.14
N TYR A 85 7.16 4.15 -3.02
CA TYR A 85 6.93 3.69 -4.39
C TYR A 85 6.24 2.31 -4.43
N SER A 86 6.74 1.36 -3.64
CA SER A 86 6.18 0.02 -3.57
C SER A 86 4.76 -0.01 -3.01
N GLN A 87 4.47 0.84 -2.02
CA GLN A 87 3.15 1.01 -1.44
C GLN A 87 2.16 1.52 -2.49
N GLY A 88 2.52 2.56 -3.25
CA GLY A 88 1.70 3.07 -4.35
C GLY A 88 1.42 2.02 -5.44
N MET A 89 2.43 1.23 -5.80
CA MET A 89 2.25 0.10 -6.72
C MET A 89 1.29 -0.96 -6.16
N GLY A 90 1.36 -1.25 -4.85
CA GLY A 90 0.47 -2.21 -4.19
C GLY A 90 -0.99 -1.78 -4.24
N VAL A 91 -1.25 -0.48 -4.05
CA VAL A 91 -2.59 0.10 -4.19
C VAL A 91 -3.13 -0.06 -5.62
N LEU A 92 -2.32 0.28 -6.63
CA LEU A 92 -2.71 0.14 -8.04
C LEU A 92 -3.06 -1.30 -8.40
N VAL A 93 -2.23 -2.25 -7.97
CA VAL A 93 -2.46 -3.67 -8.21
C VAL A 93 -3.70 -4.17 -7.45
N GLY A 94 -3.88 -3.74 -6.19
CA GLY A 94 -5.06 -4.07 -5.38
C GLY A 94 -6.37 -3.64 -6.04
N MET A 95 -6.42 -2.43 -6.60
CA MET A 95 -7.59 -1.94 -7.35
C MET A 95 -7.87 -2.76 -8.61
N ILE A 96 -6.84 -3.12 -9.37
CA ILE A 96 -7.00 -3.92 -10.60
C ILE A 96 -7.56 -5.31 -10.26
N LEU A 97 -7.12 -5.90 -9.15
CA LEU A 97 -7.59 -7.22 -8.71
C LEU A 97 -9.07 -7.19 -8.31
N ASP A 98 -9.51 -6.17 -7.56
CA ASP A 98 -10.93 -6.00 -7.20
C ASP A 98 -11.84 -5.97 -8.44
N VAL A 99 -11.47 -5.19 -9.46
CA VAL A 99 -12.22 -5.10 -10.72
C VAL A 99 -12.33 -6.45 -11.42
N LYS A 100 -11.25 -7.24 -11.44
CA LYS A 100 -11.26 -8.57 -12.06
C LYS A 100 -12.15 -9.54 -11.30
N VAL A 101 -12.05 -9.56 -9.98
CA VAL A 101 -12.87 -10.44 -9.13
C VAL A 101 -14.34 -10.08 -9.24
N GLY A 102 -14.69 -8.79 -9.18
CA GLY A 102 -16.07 -8.32 -9.37
C GLY A 102 -16.65 -8.67 -10.75
N ASN A 103 -15.85 -8.58 -11.80
CA ASN A 103 -16.29 -8.98 -13.15
C ASN A 103 -16.56 -10.49 -13.25
N ILE A 104 -15.73 -11.34 -12.65
CA ILE A 104 -15.91 -12.79 -12.63
C ILE A 104 -17.22 -13.16 -11.92
N TYR A 105 -17.51 -12.57 -10.75
CA TYR A 105 -18.78 -12.80 -10.05
C TYR A 105 -19.99 -12.37 -10.89
N ARG A 106 -19.89 -11.25 -11.61
CA ARG A 106 -20.97 -10.76 -12.48
C ARG A 106 -21.22 -11.69 -13.67
N GLU A 107 -20.16 -12.22 -14.28
CA GLU A 107 -20.28 -13.18 -15.37
C GLU A 107 -20.89 -14.51 -14.91
N MET A 108 -20.49 -15.03 -13.74
CA MET A 108 -21.08 -16.24 -13.17
C MET A 108 -22.58 -16.07 -12.85
N SER A 109 -22.97 -14.92 -12.30
CA SER A 109 -24.39 -14.59 -12.06
C SER A 109 -25.20 -14.55 -13.36
N ASN A 110 -24.65 -13.93 -14.41
CA ASN A 110 -25.36 -13.80 -15.69
C ASN A 110 -25.59 -15.17 -16.37
N GLN A 111 -24.67 -16.13 -16.22
CA GLN A 111 -24.86 -17.48 -16.75
C GLN A 111 -25.89 -18.31 -15.98
N SER A 112 -26.10 -18.04 -14.68
CA SER A 112 -27.13 -18.72 -13.89
C SER A 112 -28.56 -18.26 -14.19
N ILE A 113 -28.74 -17.08 -14.79
CA ILE A 113 -30.05 -16.52 -15.17
C ILE A 113 -30.48 -16.99 -16.58
N LEU A 114 -29.54 -17.49 -17.38
CA LEU A 114 -29.76 -17.94 -18.76
C LEU A 114 -30.02 -19.46 -18.91
N LYS A 115 -30.14 -20.20 -17.80
CA LYS A 115 -30.56 -21.61 -17.76
C LYS A 115 -31.88 -21.72 -17.01
#